data_AF-A0A7J9MWE2-F1
#
_entry.id   AF-A0A7J9MWE2-F1
#
_cell.length_a   1.000
_cell.length_b   1.000
_cell.length_c   1.000
_cell.angle_alpha   90.00
_cell.angle_beta   90.00
_cell.angle_gamma   90.00
#
_symmetry.space_group_name_H-M   'P 1'
#
loop_
_entity.id
_entity.type
_entity.pdbx_description
1 polymer ?
#
loop_
_entity_poly.entity_id
_entity_poly.type
_entity_poly.pdbx_seq_one_letter_code
_entity_poly.pdbx_strand_id
1 'polypeptide(L)'
;CRFSIRIGSDNFGGRSEALPFRKPISVRCSTDSTSVVVDPDNFDAKSFRHNLTRSKNYNRKGFGRKEETLELMNREYTSDILKKLKENGNEYTWGNVTVKLAEAYGFCWGVERAVQIAYEARKQFPDEKIWITNEIIHNPTVNKRLEEMEVKTIPVEGGKKQFDVVNKDDVVVLPAFGAAVDEMLVLNDKNVQIVDTTCPWVTKVWNSVEKHQKGDYTSIIHGKYSHEETIATASFAATYIIVKDMTEAMYVCDYILGGELNGASSAKEAFMEKFKHATSEGFDPDNDLVKLGVANQTTMLKGETEEI
;
A
#
# COMPACT_ATOMS: atom_id res chain seq x y z
N CYS A 1 -30.56 -12.73 16.03
CA CYS A 1 -31.51 -12.01 16.91
C CYS A 1 -31.19 -10.51 16.84
N ARG A 2 -31.96 -9.58 16.27
CA ARG A 2 -33.35 -9.49 15.82
C ARG A 2 -33.39 -8.94 14.38
N PHE A 3 -34.31 -9.49 13.58
CA PHE A 3 -34.86 -8.88 12.37
C PHE A 3 -35.91 -7.81 12.75
N SER A 4 -36.11 -6.80 11.90
CA SER A 4 -37.44 -6.24 11.65
C SER A 4 -37.51 -5.59 10.27
N ILE A 5 -38.55 -5.98 9.53
CA ILE A 5 -38.94 -5.54 8.20
C ILE A 5 -40.13 -4.59 8.33
N ARG A 6 -40.17 -3.59 7.42
CA ARG A 6 -41.23 -2.66 6.99
C ARG A 6 -42.67 -2.90 7.49
N ILE A 7 -43.40 -1.79 7.73
CA ILE A 7 -44.73 -1.53 7.14
C ILE A 7 -44.89 -0.01 6.91
N GLY A 8 -45.42 0.40 5.76
CA GLY A 8 -45.77 1.79 5.43
C GLY A 8 -47.22 2.14 5.76
N SER A 9 -47.54 3.43 5.82
CA SER A 9 -48.90 3.95 5.62
C SER A 9 -48.83 5.43 5.24
N ASP A 10 -49.64 5.77 4.25
CA ASP A 10 -49.84 7.11 3.70
C ASP A 10 -50.46 8.08 4.71
N ASN A 11 -50.07 9.35 4.67
CA ASN A 11 -51.05 10.44 4.68
C ASN A 11 -50.48 11.78 4.20
N PHE A 12 -51.35 12.50 3.50
CA PHE A 12 -51.19 13.78 2.82
C PHE A 12 -50.79 14.95 3.73
N GLY A 13 -49.98 15.86 3.19
CA GLY A 13 -49.75 17.18 3.78
C GLY A 13 -48.68 17.96 3.02
N GLY A 14 -49.11 18.79 2.06
CA GLY A 14 -48.23 19.55 1.19
C GLY A 14 -47.42 20.63 1.90
N ARG A 15 -46.20 20.85 1.40
CA ARG A 15 -45.49 22.14 1.36
C ARG A 15 -44.35 22.04 0.34
N SER A 16 -44.35 22.96 -0.61
CA SER A 16 -43.31 23.11 -1.62
C SER A 16 -42.04 23.68 -0.99
N GLU A 17 -40.91 22.98 -1.12
CA GLU A 17 -39.60 23.60 -1.06
C GLU A 17 -38.74 23.09 -2.21
N ALA A 18 -38.09 24.05 -2.86
CA ALA A 18 -37.42 23.92 -4.13
C ALA A 18 -36.15 23.06 -4.05
N LEU A 19 -36.00 22.14 -5.00
CA LEU A 19 -34.76 21.43 -5.26
C LEU A 19 -33.72 22.39 -5.88
N PRO A 20 -32.46 22.42 -5.42
CA PRO A 20 -31.43 23.22 -6.07
C PRO A 20 -31.04 22.58 -7.41
N PHE A 21 -31.20 23.39 -8.46
CA PHE A 21 -30.81 23.15 -9.84
C PHE A 21 -29.32 22.74 -9.91
N ARG A 22 -29.02 21.49 -10.32
CA ARG A 22 -27.67 21.12 -10.79
C ARG A 22 -27.49 21.66 -12.21
N LYS A 23 -26.52 22.56 -12.40
CA LYS A 23 -26.10 23.02 -13.73
C LYS A 23 -25.58 21.81 -14.53
N PRO A 24 -25.96 21.65 -15.82
CA PRO A 24 -25.35 20.63 -16.66
C PRO A 24 -23.91 21.06 -16.99
N ILE A 25 -22.93 20.24 -16.60
CA ILE A 25 -21.55 20.38 -17.07
C ILE A 25 -21.52 19.81 -18.49
N SER A 26 -21.35 20.68 -19.48
CA SER A 26 -21.09 20.27 -20.86
C SER A 26 -19.64 19.85 -20.99
N VAL A 27 -19.37 18.55 -21.18
CA VAL A 27 -18.05 18.07 -21.57
C VAL A 27 -17.97 18.12 -23.10
N ARG A 28 -17.17 19.05 -23.63
CA ARG A 28 -16.75 19.01 -25.02
C ARG A 28 -15.56 18.05 -25.13
N CYS A 29 -15.73 16.98 -25.88
CA CYS A 29 -14.61 16.14 -26.29
C CYS A 29 -13.69 16.93 -27.22
N SER A 30 -12.41 17.03 -26.88
CA SER A 30 -11.35 17.32 -27.83
C SER A 30 -10.27 16.27 -27.60
N THR A 31 -10.03 15.48 -28.63
CA THR A 31 -8.95 14.52 -28.73
C THR A 31 -7.64 15.28 -28.83
N ASP A 32 -6.85 15.26 -27.76
CA ASP A 32 -5.41 15.47 -27.84
C ASP A 32 -4.72 14.69 -26.72
N SER A 33 -3.75 13.88 -27.12
CA SER A 33 -2.84 13.15 -26.26
C SER A 33 -1.95 14.14 -25.51
N THR A 34 -2.39 14.52 -24.32
CA THR A 34 -1.61 15.34 -23.38
C THR A 34 -1.33 14.50 -22.15
N SER A 35 -0.05 14.36 -21.78
CA SER A 35 0.38 13.88 -20.47
C SER A 35 -0.39 14.64 -19.40
N VAL A 36 -1.11 13.92 -18.55
CA VAL A 36 -1.95 14.52 -17.51
C VAL A 36 -1.02 15.15 -16.47
N VAL A 37 -0.94 16.49 -16.49
CA VAL A 37 -0.39 17.24 -15.36
C VAL A 37 -1.45 17.17 -14.28
N VAL A 38 -1.23 16.30 -13.30
CA VAL A 38 -2.03 16.28 -12.08
C VAL A 38 -1.77 17.62 -11.39
N ASP A 39 -2.80 18.44 -11.21
CA ASP A 39 -2.72 19.65 -10.41
C ASP A 39 -2.45 19.23 -8.95
N PRO A 40 -1.21 19.40 -8.44
CA PRO A 40 -0.81 18.84 -7.15
C PRO A 40 -1.62 19.48 -6.00
N ASP A 41 -2.06 20.72 -6.18
CA ASP A 41 -2.71 21.52 -5.14
C ASP A 41 -4.16 21.10 -4.88
N ASN A 42 -4.75 20.23 -5.70
CA ASN A 42 -6.16 19.83 -5.58
C ASN A 42 -6.42 18.34 -5.82
N PHE A 43 -5.38 17.52 -5.87
CA PHE A 43 -5.53 16.07 -6.06
C PHE A 43 -5.84 15.36 -4.74
N ASP A 44 -7.08 14.90 -4.58
CA ASP A 44 -7.51 14.09 -3.43
C ASP A 44 -7.22 12.59 -3.68
N ALA A 45 -6.05 12.13 -3.24
CA ALA A 45 -5.62 10.72 -3.33
C ALA A 45 -6.62 9.74 -2.71
N LYS A 46 -7.33 10.15 -1.65
CA LYS A 46 -8.35 9.31 -1.00
C LYS A 46 -9.56 9.13 -1.89
N SER A 47 -10.08 10.23 -2.47
CA SER A 47 -11.22 10.16 -3.39
C SER A 47 -10.86 9.39 -4.64
N PHE A 48 -9.66 9.58 -5.20
CA PHE A 48 -9.15 8.78 -6.31
C PHE A 48 -9.14 7.28 -5.96
N ARG A 49 -8.48 6.89 -4.86
CA ARG A 49 -8.42 5.48 -4.42
C ARG A 49 -9.82 4.89 -4.18
N HIS A 50 -10.72 5.67 -3.60
CA HIS A 50 -12.11 5.26 -3.37
C HIS A 50 -12.86 4.95 -4.68
N ASN A 51 -12.62 5.75 -5.72
CA ASN A 51 -13.21 5.55 -7.05
C ASN A 51 -12.54 4.37 -7.77
N LEU A 52 -11.21 4.30 -7.77
CA LEU A 52 -10.42 3.24 -8.38
C LEU A 52 -10.83 1.86 -7.87
N THR A 53 -10.93 1.71 -6.54
CA THR A 53 -11.30 0.45 -5.89
C THR A 53 -12.73 -0.03 -6.18
N ARG A 54 -13.59 0.83 -6.73
CA ARG A 54 -14.96 0.50 -7.17
C ARG A 54 -15.09 0.36 -8.68
N SER A 55 -14.02 0.64 -9.42
CA SER A 55 -14.01 0.49 -10.87
C SER A 55 -14.16 -0.99 -11.25
N LYS A 56 -14.65 -1.24 -12.47
CA LYS A 56 -14.88 -2.60 -12.96
C LYS A 56 -13.58 -3.37 -13.18
N ASN A 57 -12.50 -2.67 -13.47
CA ASN A 57 -11.20 -3.24 -13.79
C ASN A 57 -10.28 -3.35 -12.56
N TYR A 58 -10.84 -3.25 -11.35
CA TYR A 58 -10.05 -3.34 -10.12
C TYR A 58 -10.53 -4.52 -9.30
N ASN A 59 -9.63 -5.50 -9.10
CA ASN A 59 -9.89 -6.63 -8.24
C ASN A 59 -8.94 -6.65 -7.04
N ARG A 60 -9.51 -6.76 -5.85
CA ARG A 60 -8.78 -7.00 -4.61
C ARG A 60 -9.21 -8.29 -3.91
N LYS A 61 -10.29 -8.94 -4.32
CA LYS A 61 -10.92 -10.03 -3.56
C LYS A 61 -10.43 -11.44 -3.96
N GLY A 62 -9.59 -11.54 -4.98
CA GLY A 62 -9.30 -12.82 -5.64
C GLY A 62 -10.37 -13.16 -6.70
N PHE A 63 -10.31 -14.36 -7.25
CA PHE A 63 -11.12 -14.82 -8.38
C PHE A 63 -11.88 -16.12 -8.09
N GLY A 64 -12.07 -16.45 -6.80
CA GLY A 64 -12.84 -17.61 -6.37
C GLY A 64 -12.12 -18.95 -6.47
N ARG A 65 -10.79 -18.94 -6.66
CA ARG A 65 -9.92 -20.11 -6.80
C ARG A 65 -8.99 -20.32 -5.60
N LYS A 66 -9.37 -19.74 -4.45
CA LYS A 66 -8.54 -19.68 -3.25
C LYS A 66 -8.02 -21.04 -2.79
N GLU A 67 -8.90 -22.02 -2.61
CA GLU A 67 -8.56 -23.35 -2.12
C GLU A 67 -7.52 -24.04 -3.03
N GLU A 68 -7.81 -24.10 -4.32
CA GLU A 68 -6.92 -24.66 -5.34
C GLU A 68 -5.53 -23.98 -5.36
N THR A 69 -5.48 -22.65 -5.23
CA THR A 69 -4.19 -21.92 -5.20
C THR A 69 -3.43 -22.11 -3.89
N LEU A 70 -4.12 -22.24 -2.75
CA LEU A 70 -3.47 -22.52 -1.47
C LEU A 70 -2.89 -23.93 -1.43
N GLU A 71 -3.57 -24.93 -2.00
CA GLU A 71 -3.02 -26.27 -2.15
C GLU A 71 -1.74 -26.29 -2.99
N LEU A 72 -1.74 -25.55 -4.10
CA LEU A 72 -0.54 -25.38 -4.94
C LEU A 72 0.62 -24.74 -4.15
N MET A 73 0.36 -23.63 -3.45
CA MET A 73 1.36 -22.95 -2.62
C MET A 73 1.89 -23.86 -1.51
N ASN A 74 1.01 -24.61 -0.84
CA ASN A 74 1.43 -25.54 0.22
C ASN A 74 2.38 -26.61 -0.31
N ARG A 75 2.11 -27.14 -1.52
CA ARG A 75 3.00 -28.11 -2.18
C ARG A 75 4.34 -27.50 -2.57
N GLU A 76 4.37 -26.23 -2.96
CA GLU A 76 5.58 -25.54 -3.42
C GLU A 76 6.46 -25.06 -2.26
N TYR A 77 5.86 -24.66 -1.13
CA TYR A 77 6.55 -23.97 -0.03
C TYR A 77 6.61 -24.76 1.29
N THR A 78 6.08 -25.99 1.32
CA THR A 78 6.18 -26.89 2.49
C THR A 78 7.05 -28.10 2.16
N SER A 79 7.71 -28.67 3.18
CA SER A 79 8.55 -29.86 3.05
C SER A 79 8.16 -30.97 4.05
N ASP A 80 8.56 -32.20 3.75
CA ASP A 80 8.36 -33.35 4.64
C ASP A 80 9.04 -33.17 6.01
N ILE A 81 10.15 -32.44 6.05
CA ILE A 81 10.85 -32.10 7.30
C ILE A 81 9.96 -31.21 8.18
N LEU A 82 9.33 -30.19 7.60
CA LEU A 82 8.41 -29.31 8.35
C LEU A 82 7.19 -30.08 8.84
N LYS A 83 6.65 -30.98 8.00
CA LYS A 83 5.56 -31.88 8.39
C LYS A 83 5.97 -32.75 9.58
N LYS A 84 7.15 -33.37 9.52
CA LYS A 84 7.70 -34.19 10.61
C LYS A 84 7.86 -33.39 11.91
N LEU A 85 8.42 -32.19 11.83
CA LEU A 85 8.58 -31.32 13.00
C LEU A 85 7.22 -30.98 13.64
N LYS A 86 6.22 -30.58 12.84
CA LYS A 86 4.87 -30.28 13.32
C LYS A 86 4.20 -31.46 14.01
N GLU A 87 4.30 -32.65 13.42
CA GLU A 87 3.75 -33.89 13.99
C GLU A 87 4.42 -34.30 15.31
N ASN A 88 5.60 -33.75 15.62
CA ASN A 88 6.37 -34.04 16.84
C ASN A 88 6.46 -32.83 17.78
N GLY A 89 5.46 -31.94 17.76
CA GLY A 89 5.41 -30.80 18.68
C GLY A 89 6.48 -29.74 18.41
N ASN A 90 6.79 -29.51 17.14
CA ASN A 90 7.81 -28.57 16.66
C ASN A 90 9.26 -28.93 17.04
N GLU A 91 9.54 -30.17 17.44
CA GLU A 91 10.89 -30.61 17.76
C GLU A 91 11.09 -32.06 17.30
N TYR A 92 12.23 -32.34 16.66
CA TYR A 92 12.56 -33.71 16.26
C TYR A 92 14.08 -33.92 16.22
N THR A 93 14.51 -35.12 16.63
CA THR A 93 15.91 -35.52 16.67
C THR A 93 16.22 -36.52 15.56
N TRP A 94 17.13 -36.15 14.65
CA TRP A 94 17.71 -37.04 13.65
C TRP A 94 19.13 -37.42 14.07
N GLY A 95 19.31 -38.67 14.50
CA GLY A 95 20.60 -39.15 15.00
C GLY A 95 21.02 -38.37 16.25
N ASN A 96 22.10 -37.59 16.14
CA ASN A 96 22.63 -36.75 17.22
C ASN A 96 22.28 -35.26 17.08
N VAL A 97 21.42 -34.88 16.14
CA VAL A 97 21.00 -33.49 15.90
C VAL A 97 19.54 -33.30 16.24
N THR A 98 19.24 -32.34 17.11
CA THR A 98 17.87 -31.92 17.43
C THR A 98 17.55 -30.62 16.72
N VAL A 99 16.45 -30.62 15.96
CA VAL A 99 15.93 -29.45 15.26
C VAL A 99 14.65 -29.01 15.94
N LYS A 100 14.54 -27.70 16.22
CA LYS A 100 13.34 -27.07 16.77
C LYS A 100 12.78 -26.06 15.77
N LEU A 101 11.49 -26.13 15.52
CA LEU A 101 10.75 -25.20 14.67
C LEU A 101 10.16 -24.10 15.55
N ALA A 102 10.35 -22.85 15.13
CA ALA A 102 9.73 -21.72 15.81
C ALA A 102 8.20 -21.84 15.77
N GLU A 103 7.52 -21.39 16.83
CA GLU A 103 6.06 -21.42 16.93
C GLU A 103 5.39 -20.60 15.81
N ALA A 104 5.95 -19.43 15.51
CA ALA A 104 5.56 -18.59 14.39
C ALA A 104 6.64 -18.65 13.31
N TYR A 105 6.32 -19.19 12.14
CA TYR A 105 7.23 -19.29 11.01
C TYR A 105 6.47 -19.25 9.68
N GLY A 106 7.19 -18.94 8.59
CA GLY A 106 6.63 -18.95 7.24
C GLY A 106 5.94 -17.64 6.86
N PHE A 107 5.01 -17.70 5.90
CA PHE A 107 4.29 -16.53 5.42
C PHE A 107 3.33 -16.00 6.48
N CYS A 108 3.36 -14.69 6.71
CA CYS A 108 2.28 -14.04 7.43
C CYS A 108 1.02 -14.04 6.54
N TRP A 109 -0.15 -13.84 7.15
CA TRP A 109 -1.42 -13.83 6.43
C TRP A 109 -1.46 -12.84 5.25
N GLY A 110 -0.82 -11.68 5.38
CA GLY A 110 -0.75 -10.68 4.30
C GLY A 110 0.03 -11.18 3.09
N VAL A 111 1.17 -11.84 3.34
CA VAL A 111 2.02 -12.43 2.30
C VAL A 111 1.33 -13.63 1.64
N GLU A 112 0.78 -14.56 2.44
CA GLU A 112 0.05 -15.71 1.90
C GLU A 112 -1.07 -15.23 0.97
N ARG A 113 -1.89 -14.29 1.44
CA ARG A 113 -2.96 -13.67 0.64
C ARG A 113 -2.44 -13.05 -0.65
N ALA A 114 -1.31 -12.34 -0.61
CA ALA A 114 -0.81 -11.64 -1.78
C ALA A 114 -0.36 -12.59 -2.89
N VAL A 115 0.45 -13.59 -2.52
CA VAL A 115 0.92 -14.64 -3.44
C VAL A 115 -0.25 -15.46 -3.97
N GLN A 116 -1.19 -15.80 -3.09
CA GLN A 116 -2.40 -16.55 -3.42
C GLN A 116 -3.25 -15.83 -4.47
N ILE A 117 -3.51 -14.52 -4.32
CA ILE A 117 -4.26 -13.73 -5.30
C ILE A 117 -3.49 -13.59 -6.62
N ALA A 118 -2.16 -13.44 -6.58
CA ALA A 118 -1.34 -13.40 -7.80
C ALA A 118 -1.43 -14.73 -8.58
N TYR A 119 -1.45 -15.87 -7.88
CA TYR A 119 -1.66 -17.19 -8.49
C TYR A 119 -3.06 -17.31 -9.10
N GLU A 120 -4.09 -16.80 -8.41
CA GLU A 120 -5.45 -16.76 -8.97
C GLU A 120 -5.50 -15.89 -10.24
N ALA A 121 -4.81 -14.75 -10.25
CA ALA A 121 -4.78 -13.86 -11.40
C ALA A 121 -4.25 -14.57 -12.64
N ARG A 122 -3.14 -15.32 -12.53
CA ARG A 122 -2.63 -16.09 -13.66
C ARG A 122 -3.60 -17.15 -14.16
N LYS A 123 -4.32 -17.83 -13.27
CA LYS A 123 -5.33 -18.82 -13.66
C LYS A 123 -6.58 -18.19 -14.28
N GLN A 124 -6.96 -17.01 -13.79
CA GLN A 124 -8.12 -16.28 -14.27
C GLN A 124 -7.90 -15.71 -15.67
N PHE A 125 -6.70 -15.23 -15.91
CA PHE A 125 -6.29 -14.62 -17.16
C PHE A 125 -5.21 -15.51 -17.76
N PRO A 126 -5.53 -16.62 -18.46
CA PRO A 126 -4.52 -17.53 -18.97
C PRO A 126 -3.77 -16.98 -20.19
N ASP A 127 -4.39 -16.09 -20.97
CA ASP A 127 -3.89 -15.65 -22.27
C ASP A 127 -3.36 -14.20 -22.26
N GLU A 128 -3.70 -13.42 -21.23
CA GLU A 128 -3.35 -12.02 -21.10
C GLU A 128 -1.89 -11.82 -20.65
N LYS A 129 -1.28 -10.69 -21.00
CA LYS A 129 0.01 -10.32 -20.40
C LYS A 129 -0.24 -9.86 -18.98
N ILE A 130 0.45 -10.50 -18.03
CA ILE A 130 0.41 -10.10 -16.63
C ILE A 130 1.73 -9.45 -16.26
N TRP A 131 1.63 -8.24 -15.72
CA TRP A 131 2.73 -7.48 -15.19
C TRP A 131 2.64 -7.39 -13.67
N ILE A 132 3.77 -7.22 -13.00
CA ILE A 132 3.83 -6.85 -11.58
C ILE A 132 4.71 -5.61 -11.44
N THR A 133 4.27 -4.64 -10.63
CA THR A 133 4.96 -3.34 -10.54
C THR A 133 6.30 -3.43 -9.84
N ASN A 134 6.44 -4.34 -8.87
CA ASN A 134 7.65 -4.68 -8.11
C ASN A 134 7.67 -6.20 -7.87
N GLU A 135 8.65 -6.68 -7.11
CA GLU A 135 8.55 -8.00 -6.48
C GLU A 135 7.23 -8.15 -5.69
N ILE A 136 6.59 -9.33 -5.74
CA ILE A 136 5.35 -9.57 -4.97
C ILE A 136 5.60 -9.44 -3.47
N ILE A 137 6.77 -9.94 -3.06
CA ILE A 137 7.42 -9.86 -1.75
C ILE A 137 8.94 -9.98 -1.95
N HIS A 138 9.75 -9.60 -0.96
CA HIS A 138 11.21 -9.81 -0.97
C HIS A 138 11.61 -11.28 -0.75
N ASN A 139 11.22 -12.15 -1.69
CA ASN A 139 11.57 -13.56 -1.72
C ASN A 139 11.87 -13.98 -3.16
N PRO A 140 13.16 -14.18 -3.52
CA PRO A 140 13.56 -14.53 -4.89
C PRO A 140 12.89 -15.80 -5.41
N THR A 141 12.65 -16.79 -4.55
CA THR A 141 12.00 -18.05 -4.94
C THR A 141 10.55 -17.83 -5.35
N VAL A 142 9.82 -16.97 -4.63
CA VAL A 142 8.44 -16.63 -4.95
C VAL A 142 8.37 -15.79 -6.24
N ASN A 143 9.25 -14.80 -6.39
CA ASN A 143 9.30 -13.98 -7.60
C ASN A 143 9.67 -14.79 -8.84
N LYS A 144 10.67 -15.67 -8.73
CA LYS A 144 11.03 -16.60 -9.80
C LYS A 144 9.86 -17.51 -10.17
N ARG A 145 9.09 -17.97 -9.18
CA ARG A 145 7.93 -18.81 -9.45
C ARG A 145 6.83 -18.05 -10.22
N LEU A 146 6.61 -16.77 -9.91
CA LEU A 146 5.72 -15.91 -10.69
C LEU A 146 6.23 -15.68 -12.11
N GLU A 147 7.54 -15.49 -12.29
CA GLU A 147 8.17 -15.39 -13.61
C GLU A 147 7.98 -16.67 -14.44
N GLU A 148 8.16 -17.85 -13.84
CA GLU A 148 7.87 -19.15 -14.46
C GLU A 148 6.38 -19.32 -14.81
N MET A 149 5.51 -18.60 -14.10
CA MET A 149 4.07 -18.47 -14.41
C MET A 149 3.81 -17.33 -15.39
N GLU A 150 4.82 -16.80 -16.09
CA GLU A 150 4.71 -15.73 -17.08
C GLU A 150 4.12 -14.41 -16.54
N VAL A 151 4.30 -14.14 -15.25
CA VAL A 151 4.06 -12.83 -14.64
C VAL A 151 5.35 -12.02 -14.75
N LYS A 152 5.34 -10.96 -15.56
CA LYS A 152 6.53 -10.18 -15.90
C LYS A 152 6.70 -8.98 -14.98
N THR A 153 7.91 -8.72 -14.51
CA THR A 153 8.19 -7.47 -13.79
C THR A 153 8.21 -6.30 -14.76
N ILE A 154 7.59 -5.17 -14.38
CA ILE A 154 7.71 -3.92 -15.14
C ILE A 154 9.19 -3.47 -15.11
N PRO A 155 9.82 -3.22 -16.27
CA PRO A 155 11.21 -2.78 -16.31
C PRO A 155 11.43 -1.46 -15.58
N VAL A 156 12.62 -1.31 -15.00
CA VAL A 156 13.06 -0.07 -14.35
C VAL A 156 14.29 0.46 -15.08
N GLU A 157 14.20 1.69 -15.57
CA GLU A 157 15.29 2.39 -16.24
C GLU A 157 15.52 3.74 -15.57
N GLY A 158 16.78 4.06 -15.22
CA GLY A 158 17.12 5.31 -14.54
C GLY A 158 16.40 5.51 -13.20
N GLY A 159 16.02 4.43 -12.51
CA GLY A 159 15.26 4.46 -11.26
C GLY A 159 13.75 4.71 -11.43
N LYS A 160 13.22 4.69 -12.66
CA LYS A 160 11.79 4.86 -12.95
C LYS A 160 11.20 3.63 -13.64
N LYS A 161 9.98 3.26 -13.24
CA LYS A 161 9.22 2.17 -13.87
C LYS A 161 8.75 2.58 -15.26
N GLN A 162 8.93 1.68 -16.22
CA GLN A 162 8.59 1.90 -17.62
C GLN A 162 7.20 1.35 -17.92
N PHE A 163 6.16 2.15 -17.67
CA PHE A 163 4.77 1.72 -17.88
C PHE A 163 4.35 1.67 -19.36
N ASP A 164 5.18 2.12 -20.30
CA ASP A 164 4.91 2.08 -21.74
C ASP A 164 4.83 0.66 -22.30
N VAL A 165 5.45 -0.31 -21.63
CA VAL A 165 5.35 -1.73 -22.00
C VAL A 165 3.97 -2.32 -21.72
N VAL A 166 3.18 -1.66 -20.85
CA VAL A 166 1.85 -2.09 -20.43
C VAL A 166 0.80 -1.51 -21.37
N ASN A 167 0.01 -2.39 -21.97
CA ASN A 167 -1.04 -2.05 -22.92
C ASN A 167 -2.42 -2.06 -22.26
N LYS A 168 -3.40 -1.47 -22.95
CA LYS A 168 -4.80 -1.56 -22.56
C LYS A 168 -5.21 -3.03 -22.42
N ASP A 169 -6.01 -3.32 -21.41
CA ASP A 169 -6.55 -4.65 -21.08
C ASP A 169 -5.49 -5.68 -20.61
N ASP A 170 -4.20 -5.34 -20.55
CA ASP A 170 -3.20 -6.12 -19.81
C ASP A 170 -3.60 -6.21 -18.32
N VAL A 171 -3.09 -7.20 -17.61
CA VAL A 171 -3.29 -7.35 -16.16
C VAL A 171 -2.08 -6.80 -15.43
N VAL A 172 -2.28 -5.99 -14.39
CA VAL A 172 -1.20 -5.48 -13.55
C VAL A 172 -1.46 -5.80 -12.09
N VAL A 173 -0.55 -6.56 -11.50
CA VAL A 173 -0.53 -6.94 -10.10
C VAL A 173 0.19 -5.86 -9.30
N LEU A 174 -0.49 -5.30 -8.29
CA LEU A 174 0.14 -4.46 -7.27
C LEU A 174 0.62 -5.38 -6.14
N PRO A 175 1.87 -5.26 -5.65
CA PRO A 175 2.47 -6.19 -4.71
C PRO A 175 1.92 -6.07 -3.29
N ALA A 176 2.39 -6.92 -2.37
CA ALA A 176 1.94 -6.91 -0.97
C ALA A 176 2.21 -5.57 -0.24
N PHE A 177 3.29 -4.89 -0.62
CA PHE A 177 3.70 -3.57 -0.13
C PHE A 177 2.83 -2.42 -0.69
N GLY A 178 2.05 -2.72 -1.73
CA GLY A 178 1.24 -1.77 -2.48
C GLY A 178 1.99 -1.01 -3.56
N ALA A 179 1.37 0.06 -4.05
CA ALA A 179 1.91 0.90 -5.12
C ALA A 179 1.67 2.36 -4.77
N ALA A 180 2.49 3.25 -5.31
CA ALA A 180 2.30 4.67 -5.14
C ALA A 180 1.10 5.19 -5.95
N VAL A 181 0.54 6.32 -5.51
CA VAL A 181 -0.65 6.94 -6.10
C VAL A 181 -0.46 7.26 -7.58
N ASP A 182 0.71 7.75 -7.98
CA ASP A 182 1.10 8.05 -9.35
C ASP A 182 1.13 6.78 -10.22
N GLU A 183 1.65 5.66 -9.71
CA GLU A 183 1.59 4.38 -10.40
C GLU A 183 0.14 3.93 -10.63
N MET A 184 -0.71 4.06 -9.60
CA MET A 184 -2.13 3.71 -9.71
C MET A 184 -2.87 4.60 -10.72
N LEU A 185 -2.53 5.89 -10.81
CA LEU A 185 -3.08 6.81 -11.81
C LEU A 185 -2.71 6.38 -13.22
N VAL A 186 -1.42 6.15 -13.49
CA VAL A 186 -0.93 5.72 -14.80
C VAL A 186 -1.60 4.41 -15.25
N LEU A 187 -1.74 3.45 -14.34
CA LEU A 187 -2.38 2.16 -14.63
C LEU A 187 -3.89 2.31 -14.87
N ASN A 188 -4.58 3.14 -14.09
CA ASN A 188 -5.99 3.45 -14.30
C ASN A 188 -6.23 4.08 -15.68
N ASP A 189 -5.40 5.05 -16.07
CA ASP A 189 -5.54 5.78 -17.33
C ASP A 189 -5.24 4.91 -18.54
N LYS A 190 -4.36 3.91 -18.40
CA LYS A 190 -4.14 2.86 -19.40
C LYS A 190 -5.30 1.86 -19.52
N ASN A 191 -6.30 1.92 -18.63
CA ASN A 191 -7.45 1.02 -18.61
C ASN A 191 -7.03 -0.47 -18.59
N VAL A 192 -6.10 -0.80 -17.69
CA VAL A 192 -5.64 -2.17 -17.42
C VAL A 192 -6.54 -2.87 -16.41
N GLN A 193 -6.43 -4.20 -16.30
CA GLN A 193 -7.02 -4.96 -15.19
C GLN A 193 -6.06 -4.91 -13.99
N ILE A 194 -6.41 -4.16 -12.95
CA ILE A 194 -5.61 -4.04 -11.73
C ILE A 194 -5.97 -5.17 -10.76
N VAL A 195 -4.97 -5.95 -10.35
CA VAL A 195 -5.07 -6.94 -9.29
C VAL A 195 -4.31 -6.43 -8.06
N ASP A 196 -5.03 -5.85 -7.10
CA ASP A 196 -4.44 -5.32 -5.87
C ASP A 196 -4.22 -6.43 -4.83
N THR A 197 -2.95 -6.80 -4.64
CA THR A 197 -2.55 -7.77 -3.62
C THR A 197 -2.11 -7.10 -2.31
N THR A 198 -2.15 -5.76 -2.21
CA THR A 198 -1.71 -4.99 -1.04
C THR A 198 -2.24 -5.57 0.25
N CYS A 199 -1.31 -5.83 1.18
CA CYS A 199 -1.61 -6.32 2.51
C CYS A 199 -2.63 -5.39 3.21
N PRO A 200 -3.74 -5.93 3.74
CA PRO A 200 -4.74 -5.10 4.42
C PRO A 200 -4.20 -4.35 5.65
N TRP A 201 -3.08 -4.79 6.24
CA TRP A 201 -2.38 -4.04 7.28
C TRP A 201 -1.68 -2.79 6.73
N VAL A 202 -1.05 -2.87 5.56
CA VAL A 202 -0.46 -1.72 4.85
C VAL A 202 -1.53 -0.70 4.50
N THR A 203 -2.67 -1.12 3.97
CA THR A 203 -3.79 -0.20 3.69
C THR A 203 -4.35 0.48 4.95
N LYS A 204 -4.19 -0.12 6.15
CA LYS A 204 -4.53 0.59 7.39
C LYS A 204 -3.58 1.75 7.67
N VAL A 205 -2.30 1.61 7.35
CA VAL A 205 -1.30 2.69 7.46
C VAL A 205 -1.67 3.83 6.49
N TRP A 206 -2.06 3.51 5.25
CA TRP A 206 -2.54 4.51 4.29
C TRP A 206 -3.76 5.27 4.82
N ASN A 207 -4.71 4.56 5.44
CA ASN A 207 -5.86 5.22 6.06
C ASN A 207 -5.47 6.14 7.23
N SER A 208 -4.35 5.88 7.93
CA SER A 208 -3.85 6.75 9.00
C SER A 208 -3.28 8.05 8.42
N VAL A 209 -2.42 7.98 7.40
CA VAL A 209 -1.87 9.20 6.78
C VAL A 209 -2.94 10.04 6.07
N GLU A 210 -3.94 9.39 5.44
CA GLU A 210 -5.13 10.09 4.91
C GLU A 210 -5.95 10.80 6.02
N LYS A 211 -5.96 10.27 7.24
CA LYS A 211 -6.63 10.91 8.39
C LYS A 211 -5.82 12.09 8.91
N HIS A 212 -4.50 11.98 8.94
CA HIS A 212 -3.62 13.09 9.30
C HIS A 212 -3.86 14.27 8.36
N GLN A 213 -3.87 14.04 7.05
CA GLN A 213 -4.21 15.07 6.06
C GLN A 213 -5.56 15.74 6.34
N LYS A 214 -6.61 14.97 6.64
CA LYS A 214 -7.94 15.52 6.94
C LYS A 214 -8.01 16.35 8.21
N GLY A 215 -7.08 16.17 9.13
CA GLY A 215 -7.00 16.91 10.39
C GLY A 215 -5.92 17.99 10.39
N ASP A 216 -5.32 18.28 9.23
CA ASP A 216 -4.18 19.20 9.10
C ASP A 216 -3.00 18.81 10.02
N TYR A 217 -2.72 17.51 10.10
CA TYR A 217 -1.54 16.95 10.77
C TYR A 217 -0.49 16.55 9.75
N THR A 218 0.77 16.84 10.06
CA THR A 218 1.94 16.26 9.40
C THR A 218 2.10 14.81 9.83
N SER A 219 2.30 13.94 8.85
CA SER A 219 2.54 12.51 9.12
C SER A 219 4.01 12.25 9.46
N ILE A 220 4.27 11.78 10.68
CA ILE A 220 5.54 11.14 11.03
C ILE A 220 5.44 9.67 10.62
N ILE A 221 6.11 9.29 9.54
CA ILE A 221 6.10 7.92 9.03
C ILE A 221 7.33 7.20 9.59
N HIS A 222 7.13 6.27 10.52
CA HIS A 222 8.21 5.43 11.01
C HIS A 222 8.51 4.34 9.98
N GLY A 223 9.63 4.48 9.26
CA GLY A 223 10.00 3.61 8.15
C GLY A 223 11.30 4.03 7.46
N LYS A 224 11.69 3.29 6.42
CA LYS A 224 12.86 3.62 5.59
C LYS A 224 12.39 4.34 4.34
N TYR A 225 12.90 5.56 4.08
CA TYR A 225 12.42 6.40 2.97
C TYR A 225 12.51 5.73 1.60
N SER A 226 13.50 4.84 1.40
CA SER A 226 13.76 4.16 0.14
C SER A 226 13.01 2.84 -0.02
N HIS A 227 12.25 2.38 0.97
CA HIS A 227 11.51 1.12 0.92
C HIS A 227 10.17 1.31 0.21
N GLU A 228 9.78 0.38 -0.68
CA GLU A 228 8.56 0.53 -1.49
C GLU A 228 7.27 0.75 -0.70
N GLU A 229 7.11 0.11 0.47
CA GLU A 229 5.95 0.33 1.35
C GLU A 229 5.88 1.76 1.86
N THR A 230 7.05 2.34 2.20
CA THR A 230 7.15 3.72 2.67
C THR A 230 6.88 4.68 1.53
N ILE A 231 7.42 4.44 0.34
CA ILE A 231 7.17 5.25 -0.87
C ILE A 231 5.67 5.26 -1.20
N ALA A 232 5.05 4.07 -1.21
CA ALA A 232 3.61 3.94 -1.42
C ALA A 232 2.83 4.71 -0.35
N THR A 233 3.16 4.53 0.93
CA THR A 233 2.49 5.24 2.03
C THR A 233 2.65 6.76 1.95
N ALA A 234 3.86 7.25 1.69
CA ALA A 234 4.17 8.66 1.57
C ALA A 234 3.37 9.31 0.43
N SER A 235 3.13 8.60 -0.67
CA SER A 235 2.29 9.09 -1.77
C SER A 235 0.81 9.33 -1.39
N PHE A 236 0.32 8.79 -0.27
CA PHE A 236 -1.01 9.05 0.28
C PHE A 236 -1.03 10.14 1.35
N ALA A 237 0.13 10.65 1.77
CA ALA A 237 0.25 11.73 2.73
C ALA A 237 0.38 13.08 2.00
N ALA A 238 -0.15 14.16 2.58
CA ALA A 238 0.07 15.51 2.07
C ALA A 238 1.43 16.05 2.56
N THR A 239 1.51 16.36 3.85
CA THR A 239 2.75 16.77 4.52
C THR A 239 3.29 15.63 5.36
N TYR A 240 4.56 15.26 5.18
CA TYR A 240 5.16 14.17 5.92
C TYR A 240 6.66 14.36 6.15
N ILE A 241 7.13 13.65 7.18
CA ILE A 241 8.54 13.33 7.39
C ILE A 241 8.65 11.84 7.74
N ILE A 242 9.67 11.17 7.21
CA ILE A 242 9.98 9.77 7.45
C ILE A 242 11.15 9.70 8.41
N VAL A 243 10.97 8.97 9.51
CA VAL A 243 12.03 8.70 10.49
C VAL A 243 12.30 7.21 10.53
N LYS A 244 13.57 6.81 10.52
CA LYS A 244 13.98 5.41 10.46
C LYS A 244 14.03 4.75 11.84
N ASP A 245 14.42 5.49 12.86
CA ASP A 245 14.70 4.98 14.19
C ASP A 245 14.57 6.08 15.26
N MET A 246 14.75 5.70 16.51
CA MET A 246 14.71 6.60 17.66
C MET A 246 15.71 7.75 17.55
N THR A 247 16.88 7.54 16.91
CA THR A 247 17.88 8.61 16.78
C THR A 247 17.36 9.73 15.90
N GLU A 248 16.70 9.39 14.79
CA GLU A 248 16.06 10.37 13.92
C GLU A 248 14.81 11.00 14.57
N ALA A 249 14.01 10.22 15.30
CA ALA A 249 12.88 10.76 16.06
C ALA A 249 13.34 11.80 17.09
N MET A 250 14.38 11.49 17.88
CA MET A 250 14.99 12.43 18.84
C MET A 250 15.53 13.68 18.14
N TYR A 251 16.09 13.55 16.94
CA TYR A 251 16.55 14.70 16.15
C TYR A 251 15.39 15.63 15.74
N VAL A 252 14.23 15.06 15.40
CA VAL A 252 13.00 15.83 15.13
C VAL A 252 12.50 16.49 16.41
N CYS A 253 12.44 15.77 17.53
CA CYS A 253 12.05 16.33 18.81
C CYS A 253 12.97 17.47 19.26
N ASP A 254 14.28 17.31 19.12
CA ASP A 254 15.24 18.36 19.48
C ASP A 254 15.05 19.62 18.62
N TYR A 255 14.77 19.47 17.31
CA TYR A 255 14.43 20.61 16.45
C TYR A 255 13.17 21.36 16.94
N ILE A 256 12.10 20.62 17.23
CA ILE A 256 10.83 21.18 17.73
C ILE A 256 11.05 21.95 19.04
N LEU A 257 11.97 21.47 19.88
CA LEU A 257 12.34 22.08 21.16
C LEU A 257 13.46 23.12 21.04
N GLY A 258 13.82 23.55 19.83
CA GLY A 258 14.84 24.58 19.61
C GLY A 258 16.27 24.17 20.03
N GLY A 259 16.56 22.88 20.08
CA GLY A 259 17.84 22.32 20.50
C GLY A 259 17.98 22.07 22.01
N GLU A 260 16.90 22.21 22.79
CA GLU A 260 16.95 22.07 24.26
C GLU A 260 16.97 20.62 24.77
N LEU A 261 16.68 19.61 23.94
CA LEU A 261 16.62 18.22 24.36
C LEU A 261 18.01 17.60 24.48
N ASN A 262 18.81 17.71 23.43
CA ASN A 262 20.19 17.23 23.39
C ASN A 262 21.13 18.06 22.49
N GLY A 263 20.63 19.12 21.85
CA GLY A 263 21.42 20.03 21.01
C GLY A 263 21.89 19.41 19.70
N ALA A 264 21.28 18.29 19.27
CA ALA A 264 21.56 17.65 17.99
C ALA A 264 21.01 18.44 16.79
N SER A 265 19.95 19.22 16.99
CA SER A 265 19.17 19.84 15.92
C SER A 265 18.53 21.16 16.36
N SER A 266 19.01 22.27 15.80
CA SER A 266 18.41 23.60 15.98
C SER A 266 18.50 24.50 14.75
N ALA A 267 19.29 24.09 13.73
CA ALA A 267 19.45 24.83 12.50
C ALA A 267 18.64 24.19 11.37
N LYS A 268 17.77 24.99 10.74
CA LYS A 268 16.87 24.56 9.66
C LYS A 268 17.62 23.93 8.49
N GLU A 269 18.72 24.51 8.06
CA GLU A 269 19.49 24.01 6.92
C GLU A 269 20.07 22.61 7.18
N ALA A 270 20.59 22.37 8.39
CA ALA A 270 21.12 21.07 8.78
C ALA A 270 20.00 20.02 8.88
N PHE A 271 18.84 20.42 9.41
CA PHE A 271 17.66 19.57 9.46
C PHE A 271 17.21 19.14 8.06
N MET A 272 17.08 20.11 7.14
CA MET A 272 16.64 19.82 5.78
C MET A 272 17.66 18.98 5.00
N GLU A 273 18.96 19.20 5.19
CA GLU A 273 19.98 18.34 4.58
C GLU A 273 19.90 16.90 5.10
N LYS A 274 19.66 16.71 6.40
CA LYS A 274 19.52 15.37 7.00
C LYS A 274 18.30 14.62 6.44
N PHE A 275 17.18 15.30 6.24
CA PHE A 275 15.91 14.70 5.79
C PHE A 275 15.54 14.99 4.34
N LYS A 276 16.52 15.35 3.49
CA LYS A 276 16.31 15.77 2.08
C LYS A 276 15.60 14.75 1.18
N HIS A 277 15.58 13.47 1.56
CA HIS A 277 14.90 12.38 0.85
C HIS A 277 13.71 11.80 1.63
N ALA A 278 13.44 12.35 2.80
CA ALA A 278 12.54 11.79 3.79
C ALA A 278 11.40 12.76 4.14
N THR A 279 11.20 13.82 3.36
CA THR A 279 10.15 14.83 3.57
C THR A 279 9.31 14.99 2.31
N SER A 280 8.10 15.53 2.48
CA SER A 280 7.26 15.97 1.36
C SER A 280 7.89 17.15 0.61
N GLU A 281 7.51 17.34 -0.65
CA GLU A 281 7.91 18.54 -1.40
C GLU A 281 7.41 19.81 -0.69
N GLY A 282 8.26 20.83 -0.60
CA GLY A 282 7.93 22.09 0.07
C GLY A 282 7.88 22.03 1.60
N PHE A 283 8.27 20.90 2.22
CA PHE A 283 8.27 20.75 3.67
C PHE A 283 9.09 21.85 4.37
N ASP A 284 8.47 22.48 5.36
CA ASP A 284 9.09 23.49 6.21
C ASP A 284 8.97 23.07 7.69
N PRO A 285 10.08 22.66 8.33
CA PRO A 285 10.03 22.17 9.71
C PRO A 285 9.57 23.22 10.72
N ASP A 286 9.64 24.53 10.40
CA ASP A 286 9.15 25.60 11.28
C ASP A 286 7.62 25.67 11.33
N ASN A 287 6.95 25.26 10.25
CA ASN A 287 5.50 25.33 10.10
C ASN A 287 4.83 23.96 10.20
N ASP A 288 5.49 22.93 9.65
CA ASP A 288 4.90 21.61 9.47
C ASP A 288 5.06 20.70 10.69
N LEU A 289 5.93 21.03 11.65
CA LEU A 289 6.12 20.21 12.86
C LEU A 289 5.20 20.60 14.03
N VAL A 290 4.16 21.41 13.80
CA VAL A 290 3.26 21.92 14.85
C VAL A 290 2.17 20.93 15.25
N LYS A 291 1.64 20.16 14.29
CA LYS A 291 0.60 19.15 14.52
C LYS A 291 1.03 17.84 13.90
N LEU A 292 1.27 16.84 14.73
CA LEU A 292 1.88 15.59 14.30
C LEU A 292 0.93 14.40 14.49
N GLY A 293 0.99 13.46 13.54
CA GLY A 293 0.37 12.14 13.66
C GLY A 293 1.36 11.06 13.24
N VAL A 294 1.46 9.98 14.03
CA VAL A 294 2.45 8.91 13.78
C VAL A 294 1.81 7.76 12.98
N ALA A 295 2.51 7.28 11.97
CA ALA A 295 2.15 6.11 11.16
C ALA A 295 3.30 5.09 11.15
N ASN A 296 3.05 3.91 11.71
CA ASN A 296 3.97 2.77 11.70
C ASN A 296 3.90 2.03 10.36
N GLN A 297 5.02 1.93 9.63
CA GLN A 297 5.15 0.98 8.52
C GLN A 297 5.16 -0.46 9.04
N THR A 298 4.57 -1.39 8.30
CA THR A 298 4.46 -2.80 8.71
C THR A 298 5.80 -3.54 8.68
N THR A 299 6.83 -2.95 8.05
CA THR A 299 8.21 -3.41 8.11
C THR A 299 8.95 -3.01 9.39
N MET A 300 8.38 -2.11 10.19
CA MET A 300 9.00 -1.63 11.44
C MET A 300 8.32 -2.30 12.65
N LEU A 301 9.07 -2.50 13.73
CA LEU A 301 8.49 -3.08 14.94
C LEU A 301 7.50 -2.08 15.57
N LYS A 302 6.31 -2.58 15.92
CA LYS A 302 5.30 -1.77 16.59
C LYS A 302 5.82 -1.19 17.91
N GLY A 303 6.56 -1.99 18.70
CA GLY A 303 7.15 -1.55 19.96
C GLY A 303 8.10 -0.36 19.79
N GLU A 304 8.98 -0.41 18.78
CA GLU A 304 9.86 0.73 18.45
C GLU A 304 9.07 1.99 18.07
N THR A 305 7.88 1.83 17.48
CA THR A 305 7.01 2.97 17.15
C THR A 305 6.17 3.48 18.30
N GLU A 306 5.97 2.66 19.34
CA GLU A 306 5.32 3.12 20.58
C GLU A 306 6.28 3.93 21.43
N GLU A 307 7.58 3.67 21.29
CA GLU A 307 8.64 4.49 21.90
C GLU A 307 8.82 5.84 21.19
N ILE A 308 8.67 5.88 19.85
CA ILE A 308 8.71 7.09 19.00
C ILE A 308 7.44 7.93 19.20
#